data_AF-A0A8J3I1W8-F1
#
_entry.id   AF-A0A8J3I1W8-F1
#
_cell.length_a   1.000
_cell.length_b   1.000
_cell.length_c   1.000
_cell.angle_alpha   90.00
_cell.angle_beta   90.00
_cell.angle_gamma   90.00
#
_symmetry.space_group_name_H-M   'P 1'
#
loop_
_entity.id
_entity.type
_entity.pdbx_description
1 polymer ?
#
loop_
_entity_poly.entity_id
_entity_poly.type
_entity_poly.pdbx_seq_one_letter_code
_entity_poly.pdbx_strand_id
1 'polypeptide(L)'
;MKRQAASTHTQTTTIRTPTFLLELPLVVNPGQAKHLRAHLEAARQLYNAMLSLGQRRLRCMRADPAWQEARSLSRTHKAQRAASFSALRTAHGFTEAAFHQAAKGLRVGWIAEHIEAVLAQTLASRAYRALNRVCLGNARRVRFKSRGRGFGSIENKRNDTGLRFVIQPPEKGNAGFLLWNGDRFPALINWQDEVVCHGLKHRIKYARLLQRPASSKRAAGADTEGDHYVVQLVLEGVPHHKPKHIIGKSIVGGDLGPSTLALVPQEGEASLQVFCAELAPDARVIRRLQRQMDRQRRATNPEHYDEKGRIRKLGSKKRPWKQSKRYQATRRRKATKEHKLAAHRKSLHGRKVHEVLALGKTIILEKISYKAWQRQFGTSVGLRAPGMFVALLKRTAVPPLGVASTGGTLVARPHTHHGTEPVVSWLWHKGQEAPLRVLASVCLRCGSCATRSLLSVSCRLS
;
A
#
# COMPACT_ATOMS: atom_id res chain seq x y z
N MET A 1 29.11 -50.96 -14.29
CA MET A 1 28.09 -50.39 -13.39
C MET A 1 28.62 -49.11 -12.73
N LYS A 2 28.34 -47.94 -13.30
CA LYS A 2 28.71 -46.64 -12.69
C LYS A 2 27.55 -46.16 -11.82
N ARG A 3 27.74 -46.16 -10.49
CA ARG A 3 26.78 -45.62 -9.51
C ARG A 3 26.77 -44.10 -9.62
N GLN A 4 25.63 -43.53 -10.00
CA GLN A 4 25.38 -42.09 -9.94
C GLN A 4 25.13 -41.69 -8.48
N ALA A 5 25.97 -40.80 -7.96
CA ALA A 5 25.77 -40.18 -6.65
C ALA A 5 24.63 -39.14 -6.75
N ALA A 6 23.56 -39.36 -5.99
CA ALA A 6 22.45 -38.44 -5.86
C ALA A 6 22.87 -37.19 -5.08
N SER A 7 22.93 -36.05 -5.77
CA SER A 7 23.10 -34.72 -5.16
C SER A 7 21.84 -34.33 -4.38
N THR A 8 21.87 -34.48 -3.06
CA THR A 8 20.87 -33.95 -2.14
C THR A 8 20.94 -32.42 -2.09
N HIS A 9 20.02 -31.75 -2.78
CA HIS A 9 19.82 -30.31 -2.64
C HIS A 9 19.20 -30.01 -1.26
N THR A 10 20.04 -29.69 -0.28
CA THR A 10 19.62 -29.16 1.01
C THR A 10 19.01 -27.76 0.80
N GLN A 11 17.69 -27.65 0.88
CA GLN A 11 17.01 -26.37 0.90
C GLN A 11 17.27 -25.68 2.24
N THR A 12 18.35 -24.90 2.34
CA THR A 12 18.57 -23.96 3.45
C THR A 12 17.39 -22.99 3.54
N THR A 13 16.52 -23.23 4.52
CA THR A 13 15.40 -22.34 4.84
C THR A 13 16.00 -21.11 5.51
N THR A 14 16.25 -20.04 4.73
CA THR A 14 16.75 -18.77 5.28
C THR A 14 15.82 -18.28 6.40
N ILE A 15 16.32 -18.24 7.63
CA ILE A 15 15.63 -17.70 8.80
C ILE A 15 15.24 -16.25 8.47
N ARG A 16 13.93 -15.98 8.45
CA ARG A 16 13.41 -14.69 8.02
C ARG A 16 13.54 -13.70 9.17
N THR A 17 14.60 -12.90 9.16
CA THR A 17 14.82 -11.93 10.24
C THR A 17 13.82 -10.77 10.16
N PRO A 18 13.43 -10.20 11.31
CA PRO A 18 12.48 -9.08 11.39
C PRO A 18 12.96 -7.90 10.58
N THR A 19 12.00 -7.10 10.12
CA THR A 19 12.30 -6.01 9.19
C THR A 19 11.46 -4.79 9.50
N PHE A 20 12.11 -3.63 9.58
CA PHE A 20 11.44 -2.33 9.65
C PHE A 20 11.97 -1.36 8.59
N LEU A 21 11.30 -0.23 8.44
CA LEU A 21 11.56 0.75 7.38
C LEU A 21 11.93 2.10 7.99
N LEU A 22 13.03 2.67 7.53
CA LEU A 22 13.41 4.06 7.80
C LEU A 22 13.39 4.83 6.47
N GLU A 23 12.77 6.01 6.45
CA GLU A 23 12.73 6.87 5.26
C GLU A 23 13.57 8.13 5.53
N LEU A 24 14.52 8.42 4.65
CA LEU A 24 15.37 9.61 4.71
C LEU A 24 15.20 10.41 3.42
N PRO A 25 14.86 11.71 3.48
CA PRO A 25 14.82 12.56 2.29
C PRO A 25 16.20 12.66 1.64
N LEU A 26 16.23 12.77 0.31
CA LEU A 26 17.46 12.96 -0.46
C LEU A 26 17.56 14.40 -0.97
N VAL A 27 18.78 14.93 -0.98
CA VAL A 27 19.13 16.15 -1.70
C VAL A 27 19.50 15.75 -3.12
N VAL A 28 18.78 16.29 -4.10
CA VAL A 28 18.95 15.94 -5.51
C VAL A 28 19.03 17.22 -6.32
N ASN A 29 20.14 17.42 -7.02
CA ASN A 29 20.29 18.57 -7.92
C ASN A 29 19.57 18.34 -9.27
N PRO A 30 19.36 19.36 -10.12
CA PRO A 30 18.63 19.21 -11.37
C PRO A 30 19.20 18.18 -12.36
N GLY A 31 20.53 18.05 -12.44
CA GLY A 31 21.20 17.07 -13.30
C GLY A 31 20.98 15.63 -12.81
N GLN A 32 21.21 15.40 -11.53
CA GLN A 32 20.91 14.16 -10.83
C GLN A 32 19.43 13.76 -10.95
N ALA A 33 18.51 14.72 -10.84
CA ALA A 33 17.08 14.45 -11.01
C ALA A 33 16.76 13.97 -12.44
N LYS A 34 17.44 14.51 -13.46
CA LYS A 34 17.33 14.03 -14.85
C LYS A 34 17.80 12.58 -14.99
N HIS A 35 18.94 12.22 -14.38
CA HIS A 35 19.43 10.84 -14.36
C HIS A 35 18.43 9.91 -13.66
N LEU A 36 17.97 10.27 -12.45
CA LEU A 36 16.96 9.49 -11.73
C LEU A 36 15.69 9.27 -12.57
N ARG A 37 15.20 10.28 -13.29
CA ARG A 37 14.04 10.12 -14.19
C ARG A 37 14.34 9.16 -15.34
N ALA A 38 15.53 9.22 -15.93
CA ALA A 38 15.97 8.27 -16.96
C ALA A 38 16.01 6.83 -16.42
N HIS A 39 16.58 6.62 -15.23
CA HIS A 39 16.59 5.30 -14.58
C HIS A 39 15.19 4.77 -14.30
N LEU A 40 14.29 5.61 -13.75
CA LEU A 40 12.91 5.19 -13.47
C LEU A 40 12.12 4.92 -14.76
N GLU A 41 12.42 5.61 -15.86
CA GLU A 41 11.85 5.33 -17.18
C GLU A 41 12.37 4.00 -17.74
N ALA A 42 13.66 3.69 -17.60
CA ALA A 42 14.22 2.39 -17.98
C ALA A 42 13.56 1.26 -17.19
N ALA A 43 13.44 1.43 -15.86
CA ALA A 43 12.73 0.49 -14.99
C ALA A 43 11.27 0.31 -15.40
N ARG A 44 10.57 1.40 -15.80
CA ARG A 44 9.18 1.35 -16.29
C ARG A 44 9.07 0.49 -17.55
N GLN A 45 9.98 0.70 -18.50
CA GLN A 45 9.98 -0.01 -19.78
C GLN A 45 10.29 -1.50 -19.57
N LEU A 46 11.35 -1.83 -18.81
CA LEU A 46 11.71 -3.21 -18.50
C LEU A 46 10.58 -3.94 -17.75
N TYR A 47 9.99 -3.30 -16.72
CA TYR A 47 8.85 -3.88 -15.99
C TYR A 47 7.65 -4.15 -16.91
N ASN A 48 7.32 -3.21 -17.80
CA ASN A 48 6.22 -3.39 -18.75
C ASN A 48 6.53 -4.47 -19.79
N ALA A 49 7.76 -4.56 -20.30
CA ALA A 49 8.17 -5.62 -21.21
C ALA A 49 8.01 -7.01 -20.56
N MET A 50 8.41 -7.15 -19.29
CA MET A 50 8.19 -8.38 -18.52
C MET A 50 6.72 -8.69 -18.27
N LEU A 51 5.88 -7.68 -18.04
CA LEU A 51 4.43 -7.90 -17.97
C LEU A 51 3.86 -8.40 -19.31
N SER A 52 4.26 -7.82 -20.44
CA SER A 52 3.83 -8.27 -21.77
C SER A 52 4.27 -9.70 -22.06
N LEU A 53 5.54 -10.01 -21.82
CA LEU A 53 6.08 -11.36 -21.95
C LEU A 53 5.29 -12.36 -21.09
N GLY A 54 5.11 -12.01 -19.82
CA GLY A 54 4.40 -12.87 -18.88
C GLY A 54 2.91 -13.04 -19.18
N GLN A 55 2.25 -12.03 -19.76
CA GLN A 55 0.88 -12.18 -20.27
C GLN A 55 0.82 -13.15 -21.45
N ARG A 56 1.81 -13.14 -22.37
CA ARG A 56 1.89 -14.13 -23.45
C ARG A 56 2.08 -15.53 -22.89
N ARG A 57 3.07 -15.74 -22.01
CA ARG A 57 3.33 -17.02 -21.34
C ARG A 57 2.10 -17.56 -20.61
N LEU A 58 1.39 -16.71 -19.85
CA LEU A 58 0.16 -17.10 -19.15
C LEU A 58 -0.98 -17.47 -20.11
N ARG A 59 -1.10 -16.80 -21.26
CA ARG A 59 -2.12 -17.15 -22.28
C ARG A 59 -1.81 -18.50 -22.91
N CYS A 60 -0.56 -18.72 -23.35
CA CYS A 60 -0.11 -20.00 -23.91
C CYS A 60 -0.32 -21.14 -22.91
N MET A 61 0.13 -20.96 -21.65
CA MET A 61 -0.05 -21.94 -20.59
C MET A 61 -1.52 -22.29 -20.31
N ARG A 62 -2.45 -21.34 -20.49
CA ARG A 62 -3.89 -21.58 -20.31
C ARG A 62 -4.57 -22.23 -21.52
N ALA A 63 -3.97 -22.10 -22.70
CA ALA A 63 -4.46 -22.68 -23.94
C ALA A 63 -3.99 -24.13 -24.10
N ASP A 64 -2.91 -24.52 -23.41
CA ASP A 64 -2.40 -25.88 -23.37
C ASP A 64 -3.46 -26.87 -22.84
N PRO A 65 -3.76 -27.99 -23.55
CA PRO A 65 -4.67 -29.02 -23.08
C PRO A 65 -4.35 -29.55 -21.68
N ALA A 66 -3.06 -29.69 -21.35
CA ALA A 66 -2.62 -30.16 -20.03
C ALA A 66 -3.02 -29.20 -18.89
N TRP A 67 -3.35 -27.94 -19.19
CA TRP A 67 -3.95 -27.04 -18.20
C TRP A 67 -5.36 -27.47 -17.79
N GLN A 68 -6.18 -27.97 -18.72
CA GLN A 68 -7.51 -28.46 -18.40
C GLN A 68 -7.43 -29.80 -17.65
N GLU A 69 -6.49 -30.67 -18.01
CA GLU A 69 -6.19 -31.90 -17.26
C GLU A 69 -5.76 -31.59 -15.82
N ALA A 70 -4.83 -30.63 -15.63
CA ALA A 70 -4.45 -30.18 -14.29
C ALA A 70 -5.62 -29.54 -13.53
N ARG A 71 -6.61 -28.97 -14.24
CA ARG A 71 -7.82 -28.42 -13.64
C ARG A 71 -8.85 -29.47 -13.27
N SER A 72 -8.95 -30.59 -13.98
CA SER A 72 -9.89 -31.67 -13.69
C SER A 72 -9.47 -32.51 -12.48
N LEU A 73 -8.17 -32.55 -12.15
CA LEU A 73 -7.67 -33.18 -10.92
C LEU A 73 -8.41 -32.68 -9.67
N SER A 74 -8.89 -33.60 -8.83
CA SER A 74 -9.59 -33.24 -7.59
C SER A 74 -8.76 -32.33 -6.70
N ARG A 75 -9.44 -31.42 -5.99
CA ARG A 75 -8.82 -30.56 -4.97
C ARG A 75 -8.33 -31.33 -3.73
N THR A 76 -8.77 -32.57 -3.56
CA THR A 76 -8.29 -33.48 -2.50
C THR A 76 -6.87 -33.94 -2.77
N HIS A 77 -6.50 -34.17 -4.04
CA HIS A 77 -5.15 -34.54 -4.48
C HIS A 77 -4.22 -33.32 -4.61
N LYS A 78 -4.02 -32.59 -3.51
CA LYS A 78 -3.30 -31.32 -3.48
C LYS A 78 -1.88 -31.41 -4.06
N ALA A 79 -1.13 -32.46 -3.70
CA ALA A 79 0.26 -32.65 -4.11
C ALA A 79 0.37 -32.89 -5.62
N GLN A 80 -0.39 -33.86 -6.15
CA GLN A 80 -0.42 -34.16 -7.58
C GLN A 80 -0.87 -32.95 -8.40
N ARG A 81 -1.95 -32.28 -7.98
CA ARG A 81 -2.42 -31.06 -8.65
C ARG A 81 -1.38 -29.95 -8.64
N ALA A 82 -0.68 -29.75 -7.53
CA ALA A 82 0.39 -28.77 -7.43
C ALA A 82 1.57 -29.12 -8.34
N ALA A 83 1.96 -30.40 -8.43
CA ALA A 83 3.00 -30.88 -9.32
C ALA A 83 2.65 -30.64 -10.79
N SER A 84 1.42 -30.98 -11.22
CA SER A 84 0.95 -30.73 -12.60
C SER A 84 1.00 -29.25 -12.98
N PHE A 85 0.50 -28.36 -12.11
CA PHE A 85 0.62 -26.91 -12.36
C PHE A 85 2.08 -26.43 -12.32
N SER A 86 2.93 -27.01 -11.48
CA SER A 86 4.35 -26.67 -11.42
C SER A 86 5.07 -27.03 -12.72
N ALA A 87 4.82 -28.25 -13.25
CA ALA A 87 5.38 -28.72 -14.52
C ALA A 87 4.95 -27.81 -15.68
N LEU A 88 3.65 -27.49 -15.79
CA LEU A 88 3.13 -26.55 -16.79
C LEU A 88 3.81 -25.17 -16.70
N ARG A 89 3.98 -24.65 -15.48
CA ARG A 89 4.65 -23.36 -15.29
C ARG A 89 6.08 -23.39 -15.76
N THR A 90 6.80 -24.48 -15.50
CA THR A 90 8.19 -24.65 -15.97
C THR A 90 8.24 -24.73 -17.49
N ALA A 91 7.41 -25.57 -18.12
CA ALA A 91 7.34 -25.74 -19.58
C ALA A 91 7.04 -24.42 -20.31
N HIS A 92 6.12 -23.61 -19.79
CA HIS A 92 5.76 -22.32 -20.39
C HIS A 92 6.61 -21.14 -19.91
N GLY A 93 7.66 -21.38 -19.11
CA GLY A 93 8.51 -20.33 -18.55
C GLY A 93 7.77 -19.35 -17.63
N PHE A 94 6.68 -19.77 -16.99
CA PHE A 94 5.88 -19.00 -16.03
C PHE A 94 6.32 -19.26 -14.58
N THR A 95 7.62 -19.16 -14.33
CA THR A 95 8.24 -19.25 -13.01
C THR A 95 9.03 -17.99 -12.70
N GLU A 96 9.29 -17.69 -11.42
CA GLU A 96 10.08 -16.51 -11.04
C GLU A 96 11.50 -16.58 -11.63
N ALA A 97 12.12 -17.76 -11.62
CA ALA A 97 13.41 -18.01 -12.24
C ALA A 97 13.41 -17.74 -13.76
N ALA A 98 12.38 -18.19 -14.48
CA ALA A 98 12.26 -17.92 -15.92
C ALA A 98 12.03 -16.43 -16.24
N PHE A 99 11.49 -15.65 -15.30
CA PHE A 99 11.43 -14.19 -15.41
C PHE A 99 12.79 -13.54 -15.14
N HIS A 100 13.58 -14.06 -14.18
CA HIS A 100 14.95 -13.58 -13.96
C HIS A 100 15.85 -13.84 -15.18
N GLN A 101 15.73 -15.00 -15.83
CA GLN A 101 16.45 -15.28 -17.07
C GLN A 101 15.98 -14.37 -18.22
N ALA A 102 14.67 -14.20 -18.38
CA ALA A 102 14.14 -13.27 -19.39
C ALA A 102 14.59 -11.82 -19.17
N ALA A 103 14.76 -11.40 -17.91
CA ALA A 103 15.27 -10.08 -17.59
C ALA A 103 16.69 -9.85 -18.14
N LYS A 104 17.55 -10.89 -18.22
CA LYS A 104 18.88 -10.76 -18.83
C LYS A 104 18.79 -10.39 -20.31
N GLY A 105 17.93 -11.07 -21.08
CA GLY A 105 17.74 -10.80 -22.50
C GLY A 105 17.00 -9.49 -22.81
N LEU A 106 16.13 -9.02 -21.89
CA LEU A 106 15.44 -7.74 -22.03
C LEU A 106 16.25 -6.53 -21.54
N ARG A 107 17.30 -6.78 -20.74
CA ARG A 107 18.19 -5.76 -20.21
C ARG A 107 19.37 -5.56 -21.16
N VAL A 108 19.11 -4.85 -22.26
CA VAL A 108 20.06 -4.54 -23.34
C VAL A 108 20.05 -3.06 -23.69
N GLY A 109 21.12 -2.59 -24.35
CA GLY A 109 21.29 -1.19 -24.76
C GLY A 109 21.08 -0.21 -23.60
N TRP A 110 20.33 0.86 -23.84
CA TRP A 110 20.09 1.92 -22.86
C TRP A 110 19.45 1.44 -21.54
N ILE A 111 18.69 0.32 -21.54
CA ILE A 111 18.15 -0.26 -20.30
C ILE A 111 19.27 -0.83 -19.44
N ALA A 112 20.26 -1.47 -20.05
CA ALA A 112 21.40 -2.06 -19.35
C ALA A 112 22.32 -1.00 -18.71
N GLU A 113 22.44 0.17 -19.34
CA GLU A 113 23.17 1.33 -18.82
C GLU A 113 22.53 1.93 -17.57
N HIS A 114 21.20 1.81 -17.43
CA HIS A 114 20.45 2.44 -16.36
C HIS A 114 20.01 1.47 -15.26
N ILE A 115 19.98 0.17 -15.54
CA ILE A 115 19.47 -0.86 -14.64
C ILE A 115 20.48 -2.00 -14.54
N GLU A 116 21.10 -2.11 -13.37
CA GLU A 116 22.01 -3.20 -13.04
C GLU A 116 21.27 -4.54 -12.94
N ALA A 117 22.01 -5.64 -13.14
CA ALA A 117 21.45 -6.99 -13.20
C ALA A 117 20.61 -7.37 -11.96
N VAL A 118 21.04 -6.97 -10.76
CA VAL A 118 20.31 -7.26 -9.51
C VAL A 118 18.98 -6.50 -9.44
N LEU A 119 18.94 -5.24 -9.87
CA LEU A 119 17.69 -4.45 -9.95
C LEU A 119 16.75 -5.01 -11.01
N ALA A 120 17.29 -5.46 -12.16
CA ALA A 120 16.47 -6.11 -13.19
C ALA A 120 15.75 -7.35 -12.63
N GLN A 121 16.40 -8.12 -11.75
CA GLN A 121 15.75 -9.26 -11.09
C GLN A 121 14.65 -8.85 -10.11
N THR A 122 14.79 -7.74 -9.36
CA THR A 122 13.70 -7.28 -8.46
C THR A 122 12.49 -6.80 -9.27
N LEU A 123 12.72 -6.13 -10.40
CA LEU A 123 11.68 -5.77 -11.35
C LEU A 123 10.99 -7.02 -11.92
N ALA A 124 11.75 -8.07 -12.21
CA ALA A 124 11.24 -9.35 -12.72
C ALA A 124 10.37 -10.06 -11.69
N SER A 125 10.83 -10.17 -10.45
CA SER A 125 10.05 -10.67 -9.31
C SER A 125 8.76 -9.87 -9.12
N ARG A 126 8.82 -8.54 -9.23
CA ARG A 126 7.64 -7.65 -9.12
C ARG A 126 6.63 -7.93 -10.23
N ALA A 127 7.08 -8.09 -11.47
CA ALA A 127 6.22 -8.41 -12.61
C ALA A 127 5.58 -9.81 -12.47
N TYR A 128 6.38 -10.82 -12.13
CA TYR A 128 5.93 -12.18 -11.87
C TYR A 128 4.87 -12.22 -10.77
N ARG A 129 5.10 -11.57 -9.61
CA ARG A 129 4.11 -11.52 -8.51
C ARG A 129 2.79 -10.89 -8.95
N ALA A 130 2.83 -9.84 -9.77
CA ALA A 130 1.62 -9.22 -10.30
C ALA A 130 0.84 -10.17 -11.22
N LEU A 131 1.54 -10.89 -12.10
CA LEU A 131 0.95 -11.87 -13.01
C LEU A 131 0.46 -13.12 -12.28
N ASN A 132 1.20 -13.59 -11.27
CA ASN A 132 0.82 -14.75 -10.47
C ASN A 132 -0.51 -14.50 -9.75
N ARG A 133 -0.77 -13.27 -9.29
CA ARG A 133 -2.09 -12.90 -8.75
C ARG A 133 -3.21 -13.06 -9.79
N VAL A 134 -2.94 -12.79 -11.07
CA VAL A 134 -3.92 -13.01 -12.15
C VAL A 134 -4.06 -14.50 -12.47
N CYS A 135 -2.95 -15.24 -12.46
CA CYS A 135 -2.94 -16.68 -12.64
C CYS A 135 -3.82 -17.39 -11.60
N LEU A 136 -3.68 -17.00 -10.33
CA LEU A 136 -4.40 -17.57 -9.18
C LEU A 136 -5.85 -17.03 -9.02
N GLY A 137 -6.33 -16.17 -9.92
CA GLY A 137 -7.68 -15.57 -9.79
C GLY A 137 -7.80 -14.47 -8.73
N ASN A 138 -6.72 -14.14 -8.02
CA ASN A 138 -6.65 -13.06 -7.00
C ASN A 138 -6.70 -11.64 -7.61
N ALA A 139 -6.59 -11.51 -8.93
CA ALA A 139 -6.71 -10.26 -9.67
C ALA A 139 -7.27 -10.53 -11.07
N ARG A 140 -8.08 -9.59 -11.60
CA ARG A 140 -8.65 -9.70 -12.95
C ARG A 140 -7.62 -9.44 -14.06
N ARG A 141 -6.72 -8.47 -13.87
CA ARG A 141 -5.71 -8.07 -14.85
C ARG A 141 -4.51 -7.41 -14.17
N VAL A 142 -3.35 -7.50 -14.81
CA VAL A 142 -2.19 -6.68 -14.46
C VAL A 142 -2.35 -5.26 -15.01
N ARG A 143 -1.66 -4.31 -14.38
CA ARG A 143 -1.67 -2.90 -14.78
C ARG A 143 -0.28 -2.48 -15.22
N PHE A 144 -0.16 -2.15 -16.51
CA PHE A 144 1.02 -1.50 -17.07
C PHE A 144 1.23 -0.11 -16.48
N LYS A 145 2.49 0.28 -16.40
CA LYS A 145 2.93 1.58 -15.90
C LYS A 145 2.99 2.57 -17.07
N SER A 146 2.08 3.53 -17.09
CA SER A 146 2.06 4.59 -18.11
C SER A 146 3.15 5.62 -17.85
N ARG A 147 3.62 6.31 -18.89
CA ARG A 147 4.59 7.43 -18.76
C ARG A 147 4.10 8.48 -17.74
N GLY A 148 2.85 8.92 -17.86
CA GLY A 148 2.31 9.93 -16.93
C GLY A 148 2.07 9.48 -15.47
N ARG A 149 2.13 8.17 -15.16
CA ARG A 149 2.14 7.69 -13.76
C ARG A 149 3.56 7.38 -13.28
N GLY A 150 4.47 7.10 -14.21
CA GLY A 150 5.84 6.74 -13.93
C GLY A 150 6.01 5.44 -13.14
N PHE A 151 7.23 5.25 -12.68
CA PHE A 151 7.65 4.13 -11.85
C PHE A 151 8.23 4.64 -10.53
N GLY A 152 7.38 5.10 -9.61
CA GLY A 152 7.84 5.84 -8.42
C GLY A 152 8.55 5.04 -7.31
N SER A 153 8.97 3.80 -7.57
CA SER A 153 9.77 3.04 -6.60
C SER A 153 10.61 1.95 -7.24
N ILE A 154 11.89 1.89 -6.89
CA ILE A 154 12.82 0.82 -7.27
C ILE A 154 13.62 0.36 -6.05
N GLU A 155 13.83 -0.94 -5.92
CA GLU A 155 14.48 -1.55 -4.76
C GLU A 155 15.53 -2.54 -5.19
N ASN A 156 16.58 -2.63 -4.39
CA ASN A 156 17.60 -3.65 -4.53
C ASN A 156 17.27 -4.91 -3.70
N LYS A 157 18.04 -5.99 -3.90
CA LYS A 157 17.97 -7.20 -3.05
C LYS A 157 18.89 -7.12 -1.83
N ARG A 158 19.96 -6.34 -1.95
CA ARG A 158 21.11 -6.27 -1.03
C ARG A 158 21.69 -4.85 -1.04
N ASN A 159 22.60 -4.54 -0.10
CA ASN A 159 23.19 -3.21 0.07
C ASN A 159 24.68 -3.12 -0.33
N ASP A 160 25.22 -4.12 -1.02
CA ASP A 160 26.62 -4.21 -1.44
C ASP A 160 26.85 -3.77 -2.90
N THR A 161 25.89 -3.96 -3.81
CA THR A 161 26.03 -3.72 -5.25
C THR A 161 24.93 -2.83 -5.83
N GLY A 162 25.24 -1.92 -6.75
CA GLY A 162 24.23 -1.08 -7.43
C GLY A 162 23.61 -0.04 -6.49
N LEU A 163 22.27 0.05 -6.49
CA LEU A 163 21.51 0.93 -5.58
C LEU A 163 21.74 0.56 -4.10
N ARG A 164 22.59 1.31 -3.40
CA ARG A 164 22.98 1.04 -2.01
C ARG A 164 23.13 2.30 -1.19
N PHE A 165 22.95 2.18 0.12
CA PHE A 165 23.11 3.28 1.06
C PHE A 165 24.38 3.08 1.89
N VAL A 166 25.17 4.14 2.04
CA VAL A 166 26.40 4.16 2.84
C VAL A 166 26.38 5.33 3.82
N ILE A 167 26.97 5.14 4.98
CA ILE A 167 27.16 6.19 5.99
C ILE A 167 28.66 6.40 6.14
N GLN A 168 29.10 7.64 6.11
CA GLN A 168 30.50 7.97 6.36
C GLN A 168 30.84 7.76 7.85
N PRO A 169 32.10 7.42 8.16
CA PRO A 169 32.56 7.35 9.55
C PRO A 169 32.33 8.66 10.31
N PRO A 170 32.26 8.63 11.65
CA PRO A 170 32.15 9.82 12.49
C PRO A 170 33.23 10.86 12.22
N GLU A 171 34.47 10.42 11.96
CA GLU A 171 35.60 11.32 11.62
C GLU A 171 35.33 12.17 10.37
N LYS A 172 34.46 11.71 9.47
CA LYS A 172 34.11 12.36 8.20
C LYS A 172 32.73 13.04 8.24
N GLY A 173 32.18 13.26 9.43
CA GLY A 173 30.95 14.04 9.64
C GLY A 173 29.64 13.25 9.52
N ASN A 174 29.67 11.91 9.59
CA ASN A 174 28.46 11.06 9.62
C ASN A 174 27.47 11.30 8.47
N ALA A 175 27.93 11.76 7.30
CA ALA A 175 27.02 12.01 6.18
C ALA A 175 26.60 10.68 5.51
N GLY A 176 25.31 10.53 5.23
CA GLY A 176 24.76 9.37 4.53
C GLY A 176 24.50 9.66 3.06
N PHE A 177 24.77 8.68 2.20
CA PHE A 177 24.59 8.79 0.76
C PHE A 177 23.89 7.56 0.21
N LEU A 178 22.90 7.80 -0.64
CA LEU A 178 22.45 6.79 -1.60
C LEU A 178 23.40 6.84 -2.80
N LEU A 179 23.93 5.68 -3.19
CA LEU A 179 24.77 5.51 -4.36
C LEU A 179 23.99 4.77 -5.43
N TRP A 180 24.01 5.29 -6.66
CA TRP A 180 23.43 4.58 -7.81
C TRP A 180 24.05 5.06 -9.12
N ASN A 181 24.57 4.13 -9.92
CA ASN A 181 25.10 4.37 -11.26
C ASN A 181 26.09 5.55 -11.36
N GLY A 182 27.02 5.65 -10.39
CA GLY A 182 28.02 6.72 -10.29
C GLY A 182 27.54 7.97 -9.56
N ASP A 183 26.23 8.20 -9.44
CA ASP A 183 25.68 9.32 -8.70
C ASP A 183 25.70 9.08 -7.18
N ARG A 184 25.95 10.17 -6.43
CA ARG A 184 25.89 10.23 -4.97
C ARG A 184 24.78 11.20 -4.56
N PHE A 185 23.75 10.70 -3.88
CA PHE A 185 22.63 11.49 -3.38
C PHE A 185 22.73 11.62 -1.86
N PRO A 186 23.09 12.81 -1.33
CA PRO A 186 23.12 13.03 0.11
C PRO A 186 21.74 12.81 0.74
N ALA A 187 21.69 12.09 1.86
CA ALA A 187 20.48 11.97 2.67
C ALA A 187 20.46 13.04 3.76
N LEU A 188 19.28 13.63 3.97
CA LEU A 188 19.03 14.52 5.09
C LEU A 188 18.83 13.67 6.35
N ILE A 189 19.87 13.56 7.16
CA ILE A 189 19.87 12.80 8.41
C ILE A 189 19.76 13.77 9.58
N ASN A 190 18.69 13.61 10.37
CA ASN A 190 18.53 14.29 11.65
C ASN A 190 19.09 13.39 12.76
N TRP A 191 20.30 13.68 13.23
CA TRP A 191 20.97 12.92 14.29
C TRP A 191 20.41 13.19 15.69
N GLN A 192 19.51 14.17 15.84
CA GLN A 192 18.76 14.40 17.07
C GLN A 192 17.48 13.55 17.16
N ASP A 193 17.04 12.90 16.06
CA ASP A 193 15.86 12.04 16.08
C ASP A 193 16.19 10.61 16.53
N GLU A 194 15.66 10.21 17.69
CA GLU A 194 15.80 8.88 18.30
C GLU A 194 15.48 7.73 17.32
N VAL A 195 14.49 7.89 16.43
CA VAL A 195 14.06 6.86 15.48
C VAL A 195 15.07 6.71 14.36
N VAL A 196 15.62 7.84 13.90
CA VAL A 196 16.67 7.86 12.87
C VAL A 196 17.93 7.22 13.41
N CYS A 197 18.39 7.66 14.58
CA CYS A 197 19.58 7.12 15.24
C CYS A 197 19.44 5.62 15.55
N HIS A 198 18.29 5.19 16.08
CA HIS A 198 18.00 3.76 16.25
C HIS A 198 18.09 3.03 14.93
N GLY A 199 17.43 3.53 13.89
CA GLY A 199 17.42 2.89 12.57
C GLY A 199 18.81 2.73 11.95
N LEU A 200 19.65 3.76 12.02
CA LEU A 200 20.99 3.76 11.43
C LEU A 200 22.00 2.87 12.19
N LYS A 201 21.71 2.46 13.42
CA LYS A 201 22.48 1.44 14.15
C LYS A 201 22.21 0.02 13.67
N HIS A 202 21.10 -0.23 12.99
CA HIS A 202 20.72 -1.56 12.49
C HIS A 202 21.32 -1.87 11.12
N ARG A 203 21.53 -3.15 10.84
CA ARG A 203 22.02 -3.61 9.54
C ARG A 203 21.04 -3.28 8.42
N ILE A 204 21.55 -2.62 7.38
CA ILE A 204 20.79 -2.35 6.15
C ILE A 204 20.74 -3.61 5.30
N LYS A 205 19.54 -4.19 5.13
CA LYS A 205 19.34 -5.31 4.21
C LYS A 205 19.46 -4.83 2.77
N TYR A 206 18.72 -3.80 2.42
CA TYR A 206 18.77 -3.15 1.11
C TYR A 206 18.13 -1.76 1.13
N ALA A 207 18.46 -0.95 0.12
CA ALA A 207 17.87 0.35 -0.10
C ALA A 207 16.77 0.30 -1.18
N ARG A 208 15.77 1.18 -1.03
CA ARG A 208 14.73 1.44 -2.02
C ARG A 208 14.65 2.94 -2.29
N LEU A 209 14.78 3.34 -3.55
CA LEU A 209 14.51 4.71 -3.96
C LEU A 209 13.00 4.88 -4.15
N LEU A 210 12.45 5.96 -3.60
CA LEU A 210 11.07 6.39 -3.76
C LEU A 210 11.04 7.78 -4.42
N GLN A 211 10.25 7.92 -5.48
CA GLN A 211 9.89 9.21 -6.07
C GLN A 211 8.46 9.55 -5.67
N ARG A 212 8.26 10.76 -5.14
CA ARG A 212 6.95 11.24 -4.71
C ARG A 212 6.72 12.67 -5.22
N PRO A 213 5.49 13.05 -5.57
CA PRO A 213 5.19 14.42 -5.92
C PRO A 213 5.39 15.33 -4.71
N ALA A 214 6.13 16.41 -4.91
CA ALA A 214 6.27 17.45 -3.93
C ALA A 214 4.96 18.24 -3.77
N SER A 215 4.83 18.95 -2.65
CA SER A 215 3.65 19.79 -2.39
C SER A 215 3.57 20.99 -3.33
N SER A 216 4.72 21.43 -3.85
CA SER A 216 4.87 22.42 -4.92
C SER A 216 6.27 22.30 -5.52
N LYS A 217 6.49 22.91 -6.70
CA LYS A 217 7.83 23.02 -7.30
C LYS A 217 8.82 23.85 -6.49
N ARG A 218 8.33 24.69 -5.57
CA ARG A 218 9.14 25.54 -4.68
C ARG A 218 9.35 24.91 -3.31
N ALA A 219 8.83 23.69 -3.08
CA ALA A 219 9.00 23.02 -1.81
C ALA A 219 10.47 22.64 -1.62
N ALA A 220 10.98 22.73 -0.39
CA ALA A 220 12.32 22.29 -0.07
C ALA A 220 12.52 20.81 -0.48
N GLY A 221 13.64 20.52 -1.16
CA GLY A 221 13.95 19.18 -1.69
C GLY A 221 13.13 18.75 -2.91
N ALA A 222 12.32 19.64 -3.50
CA ALA A 222 11.65 19.37 -4.77
C ALA A 222 12.58 19.67 -5.95
N ASP A 223 12.50 18.83 -6.98
CA ASP A 223 13.16 19.06 -8.26
C ASP A 223 12.37 20.06 -9.14
N THR A 224 12.92 20.35 -10.32
CA THR A 224 12.32 21.27 -11.30
C THR A 224 10.97 20.81 -11.85
N GLU A 225 10.68 19.50 -11.80
CA GLU A 225 9.41 18.92 -12.24
C GLU A 225 8.35 18.87 -11.12
N GLY A 226 8.78 19.06 -9.87
CA GLY A 226 7.94 19.06 -8.68
C GLY A 226 7.84 17.69 -8.02
N ASP A 227 8.88 16.86 -8.13
CA ASP A 227 9.03 15.61 -7.40
C ASP A 227 10.13 15.75 -6.33
N HIS A 228 10.03 14.99 -5.25
CA HIS A 228 11.14 14.78 -4.32
C HIS A 228 11.50 13.30 -4.26
N TYR A 229 12.71 13.04 -3.78
CA TYR A 229 13.26 11.71 -3.69
C TYR A 229 13.54 11.35 -2.23
N VAL A 230 13.26 10.10 -1.88
CA VAL A 230 13.43 9.57 -0.53
C VAL A 230 14.10 8.21 -0.68
N VAL A 231 15.15 7.97 0.11
CA VAL A 231 15.66 6.62 0.30
C VAL A 231 14.88 5.97 1.44
N GLN A 232 14.32 4.80 1.16
CA GLN A 232 13.72 3.94 2.16
C GLN A 232 14.68 2.79 2.45
N LEU A 233 15.25 2.80 3.64
CA LEU A 233 16.13 1.74 4.13
C LEU A 233 15.26 0.62 4.70
N VAL A 234 15.57 -0.60 4.27
CA VAL A 234 14.98 -1.82 4.80
C VAL A 234 15.96 -2.41 5.79
N LEU A 235 15.65 -2.26 7.08
CA LEU A 235 16.54 -2.52 8.20
C LEU A 235 16.16 -3.82 8.89
N GLU A 236 17.18 -4.52 9.40
CA GLU A 236 17.03 -5.69 10.24
C GLU A 236 16.60 -5.34 11.66
N GLY A 237 15.72 -6.13 12.26
CA GLY A 237 15.27 -5.94 13.66
C GLY A 237 13.89 -5.31 13.79
N VAL A 238 13.65 -4.68 14.94
CA VAL A 238 12.38 -4.06 15.33
C VAL A 238 12.45 -2.53 15.31
N PRO A 239 11.36 -1.84 14.91
CA PRO A 239 11.34 -0.38 14.90
C PRO A 239 11.44 0.17 16.32
N HIS A 240 11.99 1.38 16.44
CA HIS A 240 12.08 2.08 17.72
C HIS A 240 10.69 2.38 18.29
N HIS A 241 10.49 2.05 19.57
CA HIS A 241 9.27 2.36 20.30
C HIS A 241 9.48 3.63 21.11
N LYS A 242 8.79 4.71 20.75
CA LYS A 242 8.92 5.99 21.46
C LYS A 242 8.35 5.85 22.88
N PRO A 243 9.03 6.33 23.93
CA PRO A 243 8.55 6.24 25.32
C PRO A 243 7.13 6.80 25.53
N LYS A 244 6.77 7.86 24.80
CA LYS A 244 5.44 8.49 24.87
C LYS A 244 4.28 7.62 24.39
N HIS A 245 4.56 6.54 23.67
CA HIS A 245 3.52 5.66 23.13
C HIS A 245 3.22 4.54 24.12
N ILE A 246 2.52 4.87 25.20
CA ILE A 246 2.14 3.90 26.23
C ILE A 246 1.15 2.90 25.65
N ILE A 247 1.25 1.65 26.11
CA ILE A 247 0.35 0.57 25.72
C ILE A 247 -0.40 0.11 26.96
N GLY A 248 -1.73 0.22 26.92
CA GLY A 248 -2.59 -0.22 28.02
C GLY A 248 -2.52 -1.72 28.23
N LYS A 249 -3.02 -2.22 29.36
CA LYS A 249 -2.98 -3.67 29.68
C LYS A 249 -4.29 -4.38 29.36
N SER A 250 -5.39 -3.63 29.26
CA SER A 250 -6.75 -4.16 29.18
C SER A 250 -7.17 -4.53 27.75
N ILE A 251 -8.39 -5.05 27.63
CA ILE A 251 -9.03 -5.35 26.35
C ILE A 251 -9.88 -4.16 25.92
N VAL A 252 -9.90 -3.85 24.63
CA VAL A 252 -10.76 -2.83 24.03
C VAL A 252 -11.61 -3.45 22.94
N GLY A 253 -12.93 -3.43 23.13
CA GLY A 253 -13.90 -3.70 22.08
C GLY A 253 -14.07 -2.47 21.20
N GLY A 254 -14.07 -2.63 19.89
CA GLY A 254 -14.31 -1.54 18.96
C GLY A 254 -15.30 -1.91 17.87
N ASP A 255 -16.27 -1.02 17.65
CA ASP A 255 -17.17 -1.06 16.51
C ASP A 255 -16.82 0.07 15.54
N LEU A 256 -16.74 -0.27 14.26
CA LEU A 256 -16.37 0.64 13.20
C LEU A 256 -17.60 0.94 12.35
N GLY A 257 -17.92 2.22 12.22
CA GLY A 257 -18.80 2.72 11.17
C GLY A 257 -18.02 3.22 9.94
N PRO A 258 -18.72 3.57 8.85
CA PRO A 258 -18.12 4.21 7.68
C PRO A 258 -17.40 5.54 7.98
N SER A 259 -17.83 6.21 9.06
CA SER A 259 -17.30 7.51 9.52
C SER A 259 -16.95 7.55 11.00
N THR A 260 -17.39 6.58 11.79
CA THR A 260 -17.33 6.59 13.25
C THR A 260 -16.53 5.41 13.80
N LEU A 261 -16.04 5.57 15.02
CA LEU A 261 -15.34 4.57 15.80
C LEU A 261 -15.97 4.60 17.20
N ALA A 262 -16.62 3.52 17.59
CA ALA A 262 -17.03 3.29 18.96
C ALA A 262 -15.96 2.44 19.65
N LEU A 263 -15.55 2.83 20.86
CA LEU A 263 -14.58 2.12 21.67
C LEU A 263 -15.19 1.86 23.04
N VAL A 264 -15.09 0.62 23.49
CA VAL A 264 -15.52 0.17 24.81
C VAL A 264 -14.31 -0.51 25.45
N PRO A 265 -13.52 0.23 26.25
CA PRO A 265 -12.45 -0.39 27.02
C PRO A 265 -13.06 -1.24 28.14
N GLN A 266 -12.34 -2.29 28.55
CA GLN A 266 -12.72 -3.10 29.71
C GLN A 266 -12.68 -2.29 31.01
N GLU A 267 -11.75 -1.32 31.09
CA GLU A 267 -11.60 -0.40 32.20
C GLU A 267 -11.70 1.02 31.65
N GLY A 268 -12.76 1.74 32.01
CA GLY A 268 -12.99 3.13 31.62
C GLY A 268 -14.29 3.37 30.85
N GLU A 269 -14.46 4.59 30.35
CA GLU A 269 -15.69 5.02 29.69
C GLU A 269 -15.74 4.62 28.22
N ALA A 270 -16.94 4.25 27.76
CA ALA A 270 -17.22 4.06 26.34
C ALA A 270 -17.15 5.41 25.61
N SER A 271 -16.60 5.43 24.39
CA SER A 271 -16.55 6.64 23.56
C SER A 271 -17.01 6.38 22.14
N LEU A 272 -17.75 7.34 21.58
CA LEU A 272 -18.15 7.36 20.17
C LEU A 272 -17.50 8.56 19.49
N GLN A 273 -16.70 8.30 18.48
CA GLN A 273 -15.86 9.33 17.87
C GLN A 273 -15.97 9.31 16.35
N VAL A 274 -15.93 10.48 15.73
CA VAL A 274 -15.88 10.60 14.27
C VAL A 274 -14.43 10.50 13.81
N PHE A 275 -14.15 9.61 12.85
CA PHE A 275 -12.83 9.47 12.27
C PHE A 275 -12.34 10.79 11.69
N CYS A 276 -11.14 11.23 12.07
CA CYS A 276 -10.51 12.43 11.53
C CYS A 276 -11.45 13.66 11.59
N ALA A 277 -12.16 13.90 12.70
CA ALA A 277 -13.10 15.03 12.84
C ALA A 277 -12.47 16.38 12.43
N GLU A 278 -11.20 16.59 12.78
CA GLU A 278 -10.34 17.74 12.42
C GLU A 278 -10.08 17.91 10.91
N LEU A 279 -10.47 16.94 10.07
CA LEU A 279 -10.24 17.00 8.64
C LEU A 279 -11.22 17.99 7.99
N ALA A 280 -10.74 19.17 7.65
CA ALA A 280 -11.49 20.19 6.90
C ALA A 280 -11.09 20.20 5.41
N PRO A 281 -11.74 19.38 4.54
CA PRO A 281 -11.47 19.44 3.11
C PRO A 281 -12.01 20.73 2.50
N ASP A 282 -11.19 21.42 1.71
CA ASP A 282 -11.65 22.54 0.88
C ASP A 282 -12.43 22.02 -0.34
N ALA A 283 -13.65 21.58 -0.08
CA ALA A 283 -14.54 21.02 -1.08
C ALA A 283 -14.90 22.04 -2.17
N ARG A 284 -14.90 23.35 -1.84
CA ARG A 284 -15.16 24.42 -2.82
C ARG A 284 -14.03 24.50 -3.85
N VAL A 285 -12.78 24.49 -3.41
CA VAL A 285 -11.63 24.51 -4.33
C VAL A 285 -11.54 23.24 -5.16
N ILE A 286 -11.76 22.06 -4.57
CA ILE A 286 -11.76 20.80 -5.33
C ILE A 286 -12.85 20.82 -6.42
N ARG A 287 -14.07 21.25 -6.09
CA ARG A 287 -15.17 21.40 -7.06
C ARG A 287 -14.83 22.40 -8.17
N ARG A 288 -14.24 23.56 -7.84
CA ARG A 288 -13.80 24.55 -8.83
C ARG A 288 -12.75 23.97 -9.79
N LEU A 289 -11.75 23.25 -9.28
CA LEU A 289 -10.73 22.60 -10.09
C LEU A 289 -11.32 21.51 -10.99
N GLN A 290 -12.28 20.71 -10.50
CA GLN A 290 -12.98 19.70 -11.31
C GLN A 290 -13.77 20.35 -12.45
N ARG A 291 -14.55 21.41 -12.18
CA ARG A 291 -15.28 22.15 -13.21
C ARG A 291 -14.33 22.79 -14.24
N GLN A 292 -13.21 23.35 -13.78
CA GLN A 292 -12.19 23.89 -14.67
C GLN A 292 -11.57 22.81 -15.56
N MET A 293 -11.24 21.64 -15.01
CA MET A 293 -10.76 20.48 -15.77
C MET A 293 -11.78 20.03 -16.81
N ASP A 294 -13.06 19.99 -16.47
CA ASP A 294 -14.12 19.59 -17.39
C ASP A 294 -14.27 20.57 -18.55
N ARG A 295 -14.27 21.89 -18.28
CA ARG A 295 -14.28 22.92 -19.33
C ARG A 295 -13.07 22.83 -20.26
N GLN A 296 -11.87 22.68 -19.68
CA GLN A 296 -10.63 22.52 -20.47
C GLN A 296 -10.67 21.27 -21.35
N ARG A 297 -11.16 20.14 -20.81
CA ARG A 297 -11.31 18.89 -21.56
C ARG A 297 -12.29 19.04 -22.72
N ARG A 298 -13.45 19.68 -22.49
CA ARG A 298 -14.46 19.95 -23.52
C ARG A 298 -13.91 20.84 -24.64
N ALA A 299 -13.30 21.97 -24.29
CA ALA A 299 -12.71 22.89 -25.26
C ALA A 299 -11.59 22.24 -26.10
N THR A 300 -10.83 21.31 -25.52
CA THR A 300 -9.73 20.64 -26.23
C THR A 300 -10.20 19.45 -27.07
N ASN A 301 -11.41 18.94 -26.82
CA ASN A 301 -11.95 17.75 -27.50
C ASN A 301 -13.44 17.96 -27.84
N PRO A 302 -13.82 19.02 -28.57
CA PRO A 302 -15.23 19.32 -28.87
C PRO A 302 -15.92 18.14 -29.59
N GLU A 303 -15.19 17.44 -30.45
CA GLU A 303 -15.65 16.31 -31.24
C GLU A 303 -16.01 15.05 -30.42
N HIS A 304 -15.69 15.04 -29.12
CA HIS A 304 -16.04 13.97 -28.19
C HIS A 304 -17.41 14.15 -27.53
N TYR A 305 -18.06 15.29 -27.74
CA TYR A 305 -19.33 15.63 -27.11
C TYR A 305 -20.45 15.72 -28.15
N ASP A 306 -21.66 15.33 -27.76
CA ASP A 306 -22.87 15.58 -28.55
C ASP A 306 -23.39 17.00 -28.30
N GLU A 307 -24.43 17.41 -29.04
CA GLU A 307 -25.08 18.71 -28.89
C GLU A 307 -25.60 18.96 -27.46
N LYS A 308 -25.93 17.89 -26.74
CA LYS A 308 -26.38 17.92 -25.33
C LYS A 308 -25.20 17.92 -24.33
N GLY A 309 -23.95 17.99 -24.80
CA GLY A 309 -22.73 18.01 -23.99
C GLY A 309 -22.41 16.69 -23.27
N ARG A 310 -23.02 15.58 -23.67
CA ARG A 310 -22.71 14.22 -23.19
C ARG A 310 -21.58 13.62 -24.02
N ILE A 311 -20.82 12.70 -23.42
CA ILE A 311 -19.72 12.04 -24.14
C ILE A 311 -20.32 11.11 -25.19
N ARG A 312 -19.98 11.32 -26.46
CA ARG A 312 -20.43 10.46 -27.57
C ARG A 312 -19.95 9.03 -27.35
N LYS A 313 -20.87 8.07 -27.40
CA LYS A 313 -20.57 6.63 -27.32
C LYS A 313 -20.19 6.12 -28.71
N LEU A 314 -18.89 6.08 -29.03
CA LEU A 314 -18.37 5.56 -30.31
C LEU A 314 -18.15 4.03 -30.34
N GLY A 315 -19.06 3.25 -29.73
CA GLY A 315 -18.96 1.78 -29.71
C GLY A 315 -17.57 1.29 -29.24
N SER A 316 -16.93 0.44 -30.05
CA SER A 316 -15.60 -0.14 -29.77
C SER A 316 -14.43 0.83 -30.02
N LYS A 317 -14.62 1.89 -30.81
CA LYS A 317 -13.56 2.86 -31.17
C LYS A 317 -13.47 3.98 -30.13
N LYS A 318 -12.49 3.90 -29.23
CA LYS A 318 -12.21 4.97 -28.26
C LYS A 318 -11.28 6.01 -28.89
N ARG A 319 -11.77 7.25 -29.04
CA ARG A 319 -10.90 8.37 -29.44
C ARG A 319 -9.94 8.74 -28.30
N PRO A 320 -8.65 9.02 -28.60
CA PRO A 320 -7.70 9.45 -27.58
C PRO A 320 -8.08 10.84 -27.06
N TRP A 321 -8.11 11.02 -25.74
CA TRP A 321 -8.35 12.34 -25.15
C TRP A 321 -7.10 13.20 -25.26
N LYS A 322 -7.17 14.28 -26.04
CA LYS A 322 -6.16 15.33 -26.06
C LYS A 322 -6.13 16.04 -24.70
N GLN A 323 -4.94 16.10 -24.10
CA GLN A 323 -4.72 16.73 -22.80
C GLN A 323 -3.78 17.92 -22.95
N SER A 324 -4.33 19.12 -22.99
CA SER A 324 -3.54 20.36 -23.04
C SER A 324 -2.62 20.50 -21.81
N LYS A 325 -1.50 21.21 -21.97
CA LYS A 325 -0.57 21.52 -20.86
C LYS A 325 -1.32 22.18 -19.68
N ARG A 326 -2.28 23.06 -19.99
CA ARG A 326 -3.15 23.73 -19.00
C ARG A 326 -4.03 22.75 -18.23
N TYR A 327 -4.65 21.77 -18.91
CA TYR A 327 -5.42 20.70 -18.25
C TYR A 327 -4.56 19.88 -17.30
N GLN A 328 -3.35 19.51 -17.75
CA GLN A 328 -2.42 18.75 -16.92
C GLN A 328 -1.99 19.54 -15.67
N ALA A 329 -1.74 20.85 -15.78
CA ALA A 329 -1.45 21.72 -14.65
C ALA A 329 -2.63 21.79 -13.65
N THR A 330 -3.87 21.97 -14.12
CA THR A 330 -5.06 21.96 -13.25
C THR A 330 -5.22 20.60 -12.54
N ARG A 331 -4.99 19.51 -13.27
CA ARG A 331 -5.04 18.15 -12.71
C ARG A 331 -3.98 17.93 -11.61
N ARG A 332 -2.75 18.43 -11.80
CA ARG A 332 -1.68 18.40 -10.78
C ARG A 332 -2.07 19.21 -9.54
N ARG A 333 -2.66 20.40 -9.71
CA ARG A 333 -3.17 21.22 -8.59
C ARG A 333 -4.22 20.47 -7.76
N LYS A 334 -5.18 19.82 -8.41
CA LYS A 334 -6.18 18.98 -7.73
C LYS A 334 -5.53 17.83 -6.98
N ALA A 335 -4.63 17.08 -7.64
CA ALA A 335 -3.93 15.95 -7.04
C ALA A 335 -3.09 16.38 -5.81
N THR A 336 -2.48 17.55 -5.85
CA THR A 336 -1.71 18.12 -4.72
C THR A 336 -2.59 18.37 -3.51
N LYS A 337 -3.78 18.96 -3.71
CA LYS A 337 -4.74 19.19 -2.63
C LYS A 337 -5.24 17.87 -2.02
N GLU A 338 -5.55 16.88 -2.87
CA GLU A 338 -5.93 15.54 -2.42
C GLU A 338 -4.79 14.82 -1.68
N HIS A 339 -3.54 15.00 -2.12
CA HIS A 339 -2.36 14.47 -1.44
C HIS A 339 -2.16 15.04 -0.04
N LYS A 340 -2.27 16.38 0.11
CA LYS A 340 -2.20 17.05 1.43
C LYS A 340 -3.28 16.52 2.38
N LEU A 341 -4.51 16.37 1.87
CA LEU A 341 -5.63 15.80 2.64
C LEU A 341 -5.35 14.35 3.08
N ALA A 342 -4.84 13.52 2.17
CA ALA A 342 -4.50 12.13 2.47
C ALA A 342 -3.35 12.00 3.49
N ALA A 343 -2.37 12.90 3.43
CA ALA A 343 -1.26 12.95 4.40
C ALA A 343 -1.75 13.36 5.79
N HIS A 344 -2.56 14.43 5.88
CA HIS A 344 -3.15 14.86 7.16
C HIS A 344 -4.01 13.74 7.78
N ARG A 345 -4.85 13.08 6.97
CA ARG A 345 -5.63 11.92 7.42
C ARG A 345 -4.77 10.77 7.93
N LYS A 346 -3.65 10.46 7.27
CA LYS A 346 -2.72 9.42 7.74
C LYS A 346 -2.13 9.79 9.11
N SER A 347 -1.82 11.07 9.33
CA SER A 347 -1.34 11.59 10.62
C SER A 347 -2.40 11.42 11.72
N LEU A 348 -3.64 11.85 11.46
CA LEU A 348 -4.76 11.72 12.41
C LEU A 348 -5.03 10.26 12.78
N HIS A 349 -5.01 9.36 11.80
CA HIS A 349 -5.15 7.92 12.07
C HIS A 349 -3.96 7.35 12.85
N GLY A 350 -2.74 7.81 12.59
CA GLY A 350 -1.57 7.42 13.38
C GLY A 350 -1.73 7.82 14.85
N ARG A 351 -2.16 9.06 15.12
CA ARG A 351 -2.46 9.54 16.47
C ARG A 351 -3.55 8.67 17.13
N LYS A 352 -4.66 8.45 16.42
CA LYS A 352 -5.78 7.62 16.91
C LYS A 352 -5.36 6.19 17.23
N VAL A 353 -4.49 5.58 16.42
CA VAL A 353 -3.98 4.22 16.69
C VAL A 353 -3.23 4.16 18.01
N HIS A 354 -2.38 5.15 18.31
CA HIS A 354 -1.70 5.21 19.60
C HIS A 354 -2.65 5.48 20.77
N GLU A 355 -3.66 6.34 20.58
CA GLU A 355 -4.71 6.54 21.60
C GLU A 355 -5.45 5.23 21.90
N VAL A 356 -5.82 4.45 20.89
CA VAL A 356 -6.49 3.15 21.08
C VAL A 356 -5.57 2.12 21.74
N LEU A 357 -4.29 2.08 21.36
CA LEU A 357 -3.30 1.19 22.00
C LEU A 357 -3.01 1.59 23.45
N ALA A 358 -3.11 2.87 23.78
CA ALA A 358 -2.99 3.35 25.16
C ALA A 358 -4.18 2.89 26.03
N LEU A 359 -5.38 2.78 25.45
CA LEU A 359 -6.55 2.23 26.14
C LEU A 359 -6.38 0.74 26.47
N GLY A 360 -5.77 -0.06 25.58
CA GLY A 360 -5.56 -1.47 25.85
C GLY A 360 -4.68 -2.21 24.85
N LYS A 361 -4.10 -3.31 25.34
CA LYS A 361 -3.21 -4.20 24.61
C LYS A 361 -3.94 -5.00 23.55
N THR A 362 -5.10 -5.54 23.91
CA THR A 362 -5.85 -6.44 23.03
C THR A 362 -7.05 -5.70 22.46
N ILE A 363 -7.07 -5.53 21.14
CA ILE A 363 -8.14 -4.81 20.45
C ILE A 363 -8.97 -5.81 19.68
N ILE A 364 -10.27 -5.81 19.94
CA ILE A 364 -11.23 -6.69 19.28
C ILE A 364 -12.08 -5.83 18.34
N LEU A 365 -11.99 -6.11 17.04
CA LEU A 365 -12.77 -5.44 16.01
C LEU A 365 -13.58 -6.44 15.19
N GLU A 366 -14.67 -5.95 14.61
CA GLU A 366 -15.45 -6.72 13.66
C GLU A 366 -14.76 -6.84 12.29
N LYS A 367 -14.94 -7.98 11.65
CA LYS A 367 -14.38 -8.29 10.34
C LYS A 367 -15.29 -7.69 9.27
N ILE A 368 -14.96 -6.47 8.88
CA ILE A 368 -15.78 -5.69 7.95
C ILE A 368 -15.27 -5.77 6.51
N SER A 369 -16.21 -5.77 5.56
CA SER A 369 -15.92 -5.60 4.14
C SER A 369 -15.82 -4.12 3.75
N TYR A 370 -14.63 -3.54 3.82
CA TYR A 370 -14.41 -2.16 3.36
C TYR A 370 -14.76 -1.92 1.89
N LYS A 371 -14.75 -2.97 1.06
CA LYS A 371 -15.21 -2.88 -0.34
C LYS A 371 -16.71 -2.66 -0.44
N ALA A 372 -17.50 -3.26 0.46
CA ALA A 372 -18.93 -3.02 0.52
C ALA A 372 -19.21 -1.56 0.93
N TRP A 373 -18.57 -1.10 2.00
CA TRP A 373 -18.65 0.30 2.42
C TRP A 373 -18.21 1.31 1.35
N GLN A 374 -17.17 1.00 0.58
CA GLN A 374 -16.75 1.88 -0.54
C GLN A 374 -17.84 2.02 -1.61
N ARG A 375 -18.69 1.02 -1.82
CA ARG A 375 -19.80 1.07 -2.79
C ARG A 375 -20.98 1.86 -2.24
N GLN A 376 -21.32 1.66 -0.96
CA GLN A 376 -22.51 2.24 -0.34
C GLN A 376 -22.27 3.64 0.25
N PHE A 377 -21.08 3.88 0.81
CA PHE A 377 -20.70 5.11 1.52
C PHE A 377 -19.42 5.73 0.94
N GLY A 378 -19.29 5.74 -0.39
CA GLY A 378 -18.04 6.11 -1.07
C GLY A 378 -17.48 7.47 -0.69
N THR A 379 -18.33 8.49 -0.49
CA THR A 379 -17.92 9.84 -0.06
C THR A 379 -17.33 9.82 1.35
N SER A 380 -18.08 9.25 2.31
CA SER A 380 -17.67 9.16 3.71
C SER A 380 -16.40 8.32 3.87
N VAL A 381 -16.36 7.13 3.26
CA VAL A 381 -15.20 6.23 3.31
C VAL A 381 -13.99 6.83 2.60
N GLY A 382 -14.20 7.56 1.50
CA GLY A 382 -13.13 8.26 0.79
C GLY A 382 -12.51 9.39 1.61
N LEU A 383 -13.33 10.10 2.40
CA LEU A 383 -12.88 11.17 3.28
C LEU A 383 -12.25 10.63 4.57
N ARG A 384 -12.96 9.75 5.27
CA ARG A 384 -12.64 9.26 6.63
C ARG A 384 -11.66 8.08 6.63
N ALA A 385 -11.68 7.26 5.58
CA ALA A 385 -10.79 6.13 5.35
C ALA A 385 -10.62 5.15 6.54
N PRO A 386 -11.72 4.54 7.06
CA PRO A 386 -11.63 3.57 8.16
C PRO A 386 -10.74 2.35 7.83
N GLY A 387 -10.67 1.94 6.56
CA GLY A 387 -9.74 0.89 6.14
C GLY A 387 -8.25 1.26 6.29
N MET A 388 -7.91 2.56 6.24
CA MET A 388 -6.54 3.03 6.52
C MET A 388 -6.23 2.94 8.02
N PHE A 389 -7.17 3.31 8.88
CA PHE A 389 -7.06 3.15 10.33
C PHE A 389 -6.75 1.70 10.70
N VAL A 390 -7.55 0.74 10.25
CA VAL A 390 -7.34 -0.68 10.57
C VAL A 390 -6.04 -1.22 9.98
N ALA A 391 -5.61 -0.74 8.81
CA ALA A 391 -4.31 -1.12 8.25
C ALA A 391 -3.13 -0.60 9.11
N LEU A 392 -3.22 0.63 9.61
CA LEU A 392 -2.23 1.19 10.53
C LEU A 392 -2.26 0.48 11.88
N LEU A 393 -3.44 0.20 12.40
CA LEU A 393 -3.63 -0.54 13.65
C LEU A 393 -3.01 -1.93 13.54
N LYS A 394 -3.28 -2.68 12.46
CA LYS A 394 -2.64 -3.98 12.20
C LYS A 394 -1.13 -3.89 12.17
N ARG A 395 -0.58 -2.88 11.49
CA ARG A 395 0.87 -2.69 11.38
C ARG A 395 1.53 -2.34 12.71
N THR A 396 0.81 -1.68 13.60
CA THR A 396 1.34 -1.17 14.88
C THR A 396 1.10 -2.16 16.02
N ALA A 397 -0.05 -2.85 16.02
CA ALA A 397 -0.41 -3.85 17.01
C ALA A 397 0.24 -5.21 16.70
N VAL A 398 0.08 -5.73 15.47
CA VAL A 398 0.50 -7.11 15.14
C VAL A 398 1.96 -7.13 14.68
N PRO A 399 2.85 -7.93 15.30
CA PRO A 399 4.20 -8.11 14.78
C PRO A 399 4.15 -8.75 13.39
N PRO A 400 4.93 -8.29 12.40
CA PRO A 400 5.14 -9.07 11.18
C PRO A 400 5.82 -10.40 11.58
N LEU A 401 5.21 -11.53 11.20
CA LEU A 401 5.72 -12.91 11.35
C LEU A 401 7.25 -12.95 11.56
N GLY A 402 7.70 -13.11 12.81
CA GLY A 402 9.12 -13.30 13.11
C GLY A 402 9.67 -12.76 14.43
N VAL A 403 9.27 -11.59 14.99
CA VAL A 403 9.78 -11.08 16.29
C VAL A 403 8.83 -10.14 17.03
N ALA A 404 9.01 -10.11 18.35
CA ALA A 404 8.46 -9.28 19.41
C ALA A 404 7.82 -7.94 19.00
N SER A 405 6.62 -7.77 19.55
CA SER A 405 5.63 -6.73 19.30
C SER A 405 6.05 -5.31 19.69
N THR A 406 5.47 -4.31 19.02
CA THR A 406 5.12 -3.01 19.63
C THR A 406 3.86 -3.12 20.50
N GLY A 407 3.75 -4.21 21.26
CA GLY A 407 2.94 -4.44 22.45
C GLY A 407 1.46 -4.78 22.36
N GLY A 408 0.82 -4.87 21.17
CA GLY A 408 -0.62 -5.14 21.06
C GLY A 408 -1.03 -6.46 20.36
N THR A 409 -2.28 -6.88 20.52
CA THR A 409 -2.90 -7.99 19.75
C THR A 409 -4.18 -7.49 19.11
N LEU A 410 -4.32 -7.65 17.79
CA LEU A 410 -5.59 -7.36 17.10
C LEU A 410 -6.34 -8.66 16.79
N VAL A 411 -7.53 -8.81 17.35
CA VAL A 411 -8.44 -9.91 17.07
C VAL A 411 -9.57 -9.41 16.19
N ALA A 412 -9.70 -9.98 14.98
CA ALA A 412 -10.80 -9.67 14.07
C ALA A 412 -11.85 -10.80 14.14
N ARG A 413 -13.07 -10.51 14.60
CA ARG A 413 -14.16 -11.51 14.67
C ARG A 413 -15.14 -11.36 13.49
N PRO A 414 -15.63 -12.46 12.89
CA PRO A 414 -16.66 -12.39 11.85
C PRO A 414 -17.92 -11.67 12.36
N HIS A 415 -18.59 -10.91 11.50
CA HIS A 415 -20.00 -10.60 11.72
C HIS A 415 -20.80 -11.90 11.55
N THR A 416 -21.40 -12.40 12.62
CA THR A 416 -22.35 -13.50 12.56
C THR A 416 -23.75 -12.92 12.39
N HIS A 417 -24.38 -13.16 11.23
CA HIS A 417 -25.82 -12.91 11.04
C HIS A 417 -26.69 -13.98 11.75
N HIS A 418 -26.06 -14.94 12.45
CA HIS A 418 -26.73 -16.02 13.15
C HIS A 418 -26.27 -16.04 14.62
N GLY A 419 -27.14 -15.53 15.49
CA GLY A 419 -27.31 -15.99 16.87
C GLY A 419 -26.12 -15.92 17.82
N THR A 420 -25.12 -15.09 17.58
CA THR A 420 -24.04 -14.84 18.56
C THR A 420 -23.79 -13.35 18.67
N GLU A 421 -23.83 -12.91 19.91
CA GLU A 421 -23.73 -11.54 20.41
C GLU A 421 -22.69 -10.65 19.69
N PRO A 422 -23.00 -9.37 19.41
CA PRO A 422 -22.03 -8.41 18.87
C PRO A 422 -20.80 -8.31 19.79
N VAL A 423 -19.64 -7.90 19.27
CA VAL A 423 -18.38 -7.84 20.05
C VAL A 423 -18.53 -7.03 21.36
N VAL A 424 -19.39 -6.02 21.35
CA VAL A 424 -19.72 -5.16 22.51
C VAL A 424 -20.52 -5.92 23.58
N SER A 425 -21.35 -6.88 23.18
CA SER A 425 -22.19 -7.68 24.07
C SER A 425 -21.40 -8.72 24.87
N TRP A 426 -20.27 -9.20 24.36
CA TRP A 426 -19.43 -10.12 25.13
C TRP A 426 -18.69 -9.44 26.30
N LEU A 427 -18.40 -8.14 26.20
CA LEU A 427 -17.88 -7.34 27.32
C LEU A 427 -18.97 -7.06 28.37
N TRP A 428 -20.27 -7.21 28.05
CA TRP A 428 -21.39 -7.02 28.99
C TRP A 428 -21.36 -8.00 30.18
N HIS A 429 -20.86 -9.22 29.98
CA HIS A 429 -20.89 -10.26 31.02
C HIS A 429 -19.96 -10.02 32.22
N LYS A 430 -19.19 -8.91 32.23
CA LYS A 430 -18.26 -8.53 33.31
C LYS A 430 -18.71 -7.28 34.10
N GLY A 431 -20.00 -6.91 34.03
CA GLY A 431 -20.69 -6.09 35.02
C GLY A 431 -20.18 -4.67 35.22
N GLN A 432 -20.59 -3.74 34.36
CA GLN A 432 -20.65 -2.29 34.66
C GLN A 432 -21.82 -1.64 33.92
N GLU A 433 -22.87 -1.24 34.64
CA GLU A 433 -24.10 -0.64 34.09
C GLU A 433 -24.00 0.86 33.75
N ALA A 434 -22.92 1.54 34.13
CA ALA A 434 -22.75 2.98 33.93
C ALA A 434 -22.70 3.46 32.44
N PRO A 435 -22.18 2.71 31.44
CA PRO A 435 -22.05 3.21 30.06
C PRO A 435 -23.36 3.21 29.24
N LEU A 436 -24.38 2.46 29.65
CA LEU A 436 -25.68 2.40 28.95
C LEU A 436 -26.42 3.73 29.02
N ARG A 437 -26.24 4.49 30.10
CA ARG A 437 -26.86 5.82 30.23
C ARG A 437 -26.35 6.79 29.17
N VAL A 438 -25.08 6.71 28.76
CA VAL A 438 -24.49 7.64 27.77
C VAL A 438 -24.92 7.31 26.33
N LEU A 439 -25.01 6.03 25.97
CA LEU A 439 -25.50 5.61 24.64
C LEU A 439 -27.03 5.77 24.51
N ALA A 440 -27.79 5.56 25.58
CA ALA A 440 -29.23 5.82 25.60
C ALA A 440 -29.56 7.32 25.69
N SER A 441 -28.78 8.14 26.42
CA SER A 441 -29.05 9.58 26.57
C SER A 441 -28.72 10.40 25.33
N VAL A 442 -27.76 9.98 24.50
CA VAL A 442 -27.47 10.63 23.21
C VAL A 442 -28.61 10.40 22.21
N CYS A 443 -29.37 9.31 22.35
CA CYS A 443 -30.49 8.99 21.47
C CYS A 443 -31.77 9.81 21.79
N LEU A 444 -31.88 10.39 22.99
CA LEU A 444 -33.08 11.08 23.47
C LEU A 444 -33.05 12.62 23.33
N ARG A 445 -31.91 13.25 23.04
CA ARG A 445 -31.79 14.73 22.97
C ARG A 445 -31.69 15.36 21.58
N CYS A 446 -31.62 14.59 20.50
CA CYS A 446 -31.66 15.14 19.14
C CYS A 446 -32.96 14.73 18.43
N GLY A 447 -34.07 15.28 18.89
CA GLY A 447 -35.33 15.25 18.16
C GLY A 447 -35.22 16.09 16.88
N SER A 448 -34.98 15.46 15.73
CA SER A 448 -35.41 15.94 14.42
C SER A 448 -35.16 14.89 13.33
N CYS A 449 -36.22 14.61 12.58
CA CYS A 449 -36.38 13.57 11.57
C CYS A 449 -35.31 13.57 10.47
N ALA A 450 -34.63 12.43 10.28
CA ALA A 450 -34.18 11.95 8.96
C ALA A 450 -33.73 10.47 8.98
N THR A 451 -34.57 9.60 8.41
CA THR A 451 -34.27 8.40 7.60
C THR A 451 -33.24 7.35 8.06
N ARG A 452 -33.78 6.19 8.51
CA ARG A 452 -33.29 4.80 8.36
C ARG A 452 -31.76 4.60 8.39
N SER A 453 -31.15 4.67 9.58
CA SER A 453 -29.82 4.08 9.83
C SER A 453 -29.54 3.68 11.29
N LEU A 454 -30.56 3.56 12.15
CA LEU A 454 -30.38 3.27 13.59
C LEU A 454 -31.17 2.05 14.12
N LEU A 455 -31.80 1.25 13.27
CA LEU A 455 -32.56 0.07 13.71
C LEU A 455 -31.93 -1.21 13.16
N SER A 456 -31.04 -1.80 13.94
CA SER A 456 -30.77 -3.24 13.88
C SER A 456 -30.64 -3.82 15.28
N VAL A 457 -31.49 -3.41 16.21
CA VAL A 457 -31.80 -4.11 17.47
C VAL A 457 -33.25 -3.74 17.82
N SER A 458 -34.03 -4.72 18.26
CA SER A 458 -35.45 -4.65 18.63
C SER A 458 -36.46 -4.77 17.49
N CYS A 459 -36.76 -6.01 17.10
CA CYS A 459 -38.12 -6.52 16.92
C CYS A 459 -38.08 -7.98 16.47
N ARG A 460 -38.27 -8.90 17.43
CA ARG A 460 -38.95 -10.21 17.31
C ARG A 460 -38.71 -10.99 18.60
N LEU A 461 -39.48 -10.66 19.61
CA LEU A 461 -39.94 -11.58 20.66
C LEU A 461 -41.32 -11.08 21.08
N SER A 462 -42.31 -11.51 20.30
CA SER A 462 -43.61 -11.93 20.82
C SER A 462 -43.83 -13.32 20.23
#